data_AF-A0A1W1Z764-F1
#
_entry.id   AF-A0A1W1Z764-F1
#
_cell.length_a   1.000
_cell.length_b   1.000
_cell.length_c   1.000
_cell.angle_alpha   90.00
_cell.angle_beta   90.00
_cell.angle_gamma   90.00
#
_symmetry.space_group_name_H-M   'P 1'
#
loop_
_entity.id
_entity.type
_entity.pdbx_description
1 polymer ?
#
loop_
_entity_poly.entity_id
_entity_poly.type
_entity_poly.pdbx_seq_one_letter_code
_entity_poly.pdbx_strand_id
1 'polypeptide(L)'
;MSDQSLLSAFSDGRHLPEFRSVDEILAHARFNDAVIVFVDGLVGLWSHDPRLRPMLEYERAVCFMLIVCLAAVEDEARPETWLTMARLREILPQLSIAPDRPIMDFVGSLVEDDLIRLEPSPLDRRARRIVPSQRMLELDREWLSVIHAPLDCLYPNMTYEVALARDEAHHRAYRQASVQVFAVANYIMTSNPPADYFVREAVGSRIFVMLMAEAERDPEHRSDRAFLTRAAARAGASRTHVRNVLKGAAERGYLRLPEGGDNRIEAMPILIESGRRWVAECLAATDLTHRIALALLKA
;
A
#
# COMPACT_ATOMS: atom_id res chain seq x y z
N MET A 1 -5.12 16.17 10.37
CA MET A 1 -5.45 15.09 11.31
C MET A 1 -4.54 15.27 12.51
N SER A 2 -5.08 15.44 13.71
CA SER A 2 -4.29 15.35 14.94
C SER A 2 -4.00 13.88 15.26
N ASP A 3 -2.92 13.59 15.98
CA ASP A 3 -2.56 12.23 16.43
C ASP A 3 -3.75 11.47 17.05
N GLN A 4 -4.71 12.18 17.65
CA GLN A 4 -5.93 11.63 18.24
C GLN A 4 -6.77 10.77 17.28
N SER A 5 -6.82 11.05 15.97
CA SER A 5 -7.65 10.26 15.04
C SER A 5 -7.01 8.90 14.71
N LEU A 6 -5.69 8.85 14.49
CA LEU A 6 -4.95 7.58 14.38
C LEU A 6 -5.07 6.78 15.68
N LEU A 7 -4.84 7.44 16.82
CA LEU A 7 -4.93 6.82 18.15
C LEU A 7 -6.34 6.30 18.48
N SER A 8 -7.41 6.95 17.99
CA SER A 8 -8.79 6.51 18.22
C SER A 8 -9.14 5.21 17.50
N ALA A 9 -8.45 4.90 16.40
CA ALA A 9 -8.58 3.61 15.70
C ALA A 9 -7.90 2.44 16.47
N PHE A 10 -7.08 2.74 17.49
CA PHE A 10 -6.35 1.77 18.32
C PHE A 10 -7.03 1.52 19.69
N SER A 11 -8.37 1.53 19.76
CA SER A 11 -9.20 1.60 20.97
C SER A 11 -8.99 0.54 22.09
N ASP A 12 -7.98 -0.33 22.01
CA ASP A 12 -7.71 -1.41 22.97
C ASP A 12 -6.80 -1.01 24.14
N GLY A 13 -6.57 0.28 24.38
CA GLY A 13 -5.90 0.77 25.60
C GLY A 13 -4.42 0.37 25.76
N ARG A 14 -3.77 -0.11 24.69
CA ARG A 14 -2.32 -0.38 24.69
C ARG A 14 -1.56 0.94 24.51
N HIS A 15 -0.50 1.14 25.30
CA HIS A 15 0.41 2.25 25.09
C HIS A 15 1.16 2.02 23.77
N LEU A 16 0.85 2.81 22.75
CA LEU A 16 1.56 2.77 21.47
C LEU A 16 2.97 3.33 21.65
N PRO A 17 3.98 2.80 20.94
CA PRO A 17 5.29 3.44 20.94
C PRO A 17 5.17 4.84 20.35
N GLU A 18 6.01 5.77 20.81
CA GLU A 18 6.16 7.08 20.18
C GLU A 18 6.52 6.89 18.71
N PHE A 19 5.79 7.50 17.78
CA PHE A 19 5.97 7.38 16.33
C PHE A 19 5.93 8.76 15.67
N ARG A 20 6.36 8.84 14.41
CA ARG A 20 6.35 10.09 13.63
C ARG A 20 4.93 10.47 13.23
N SER A 21 4.47 11.63 13.68
CA SER A 21 3.13 12.11 13.33
C SER A 21 3.05 12.57 11.88
N VAL A 22 1.83 12.67 11.36
CA VAL A 22 1.57 13.19 10.01
C VAL A 22 2.06 14.62 9.86
N ASP A 23 1.83 15.46 10.88
CA ASP A 23 2.20 16.87 10.84
C ASP A 23 3.74 17.05 10.94
N GLU A 24 4.44 16.20 11.73
CA GLU A 24 5.90 16.15 11.75
C GLU A 24 6.48 15.78 10.38
N ILE A 25 5.90 14.77 9.73
CA ILE A 25 6.35 14.32 8.40
C ILE A 25 6.11 15.40 7.34
N LEU A 26 4.93 16.03 7.34
CA LEU A 26 4.60 17.11 6.41
C LEU A 26 5.49 18.35 6.56
N ALA A 27 5.86 18.68 7.81
CA ALA A 27 6.74 19.80 8.12
C ALA A 27 8.22 19.51 7.83
N HIS A 28 8.58 18.27 7.50
CA HIS A 28 9.97 17.89 7.29
C HIS A 28 10.56 18.55 6.04
N ALA A 29 11.75 19.14 6.15
CA ALA A 29 12.39 19.87 5.05
C ALA A 29 12.63 19.00 3.79
N ARG A 30 12.79 17.69 3.98
CA ARG A 30 12.98 16.70 2.91
C ARG A 30 11.71 15.97 2.48
N PHE A 31 10.53 16.48 2.84
CA PHE A 31 9.27 15.81 2.51
C PHE A 31 9.12 15.58 1.00
N ASN A 32 9.46 16.57 0.17
CA ASN A 32 9.39 16.44 -1.29
C ASN A 32 10.33 15.36 -1.83
N ASP A 33 11.54 15.23 -1.26
CA ASP A 33 12.46 14.13 -1.61
C ASP A 33 11.85 12.77 -1.27
N ALA A 34 11.23 12.65 -0.09
CA ALA A 34 10.58 11.41 0.34
C ALA A 34 9.39 11.05 -0.54
N VAL A 35 8.59 12.03 -1.01
CA VAL A 35 7.53 11.80 -2.00
C VAL A 35 8.12 11.21 -3.28
N ILE A 36 9.22 11.76 -3.79
CA ILE A 36 9.88 11.24 -4.99
C ILE A 36 10.37 9.80 -4.79
N VAL A 37 11.04 9.52 -3.66
CA VAL A 37 11.50 8.16 -3.31
C VAL A 37 10.34 7.18 -3.23
N PHE A 38 9.24 7.57 -2.58
CA PHE A 38 8.05 6.74 -2.47
C PHE A 38 7.43 6.43 -3.84
N VAL A 39 7.33 7.43 -4.70
CA VAL A 39 6.76 7.29 -6.06
C VAL A 39 7.62 6.37 -6.91
N ASP A 40 8.94 6.61 -6.94
CA ASP A 40 9.85 5.79 -7.76
C ASP A 40 9.87 4.34 -7.28
N GLY A 41 9.83 4.12 -5.97
CA GLY A 41 9.68 2.79 -5.37
C GLY A 41 8.39 2.09 -5.80
N LEU A 42 7.22 2.72 -5.62
CA LEU A 42 5.92 2.12 -5.96
C LEU A 42 5.74 1.84 -7.46
N VAL A 43 6.30 2.69 -8.32
CA VAL A 43 6.23 2.51 -9.77
C VAL A 43 7.18 1.40 -10.23
N GLY A 44 8.35 1.28 -9.60
CA GLY A 44 9.33 0.23 -9.89
C GLY A 44 8.91 -1.15 -9.37
N LEU A 45 8.18 -1.18 -8.25
CA LEU A 45 7.80 -2.40 -7.56
C LEU A 45 7.10 -3.40 -8.48
N TRP A 46 7.61 -4.64 -8.55
CA TRP A 46 7.05 -5.71 -9.37
C TRP A 46 6.92 -5.43 -10.89
N SER A 47 7.48 -4.33 -11.38
CA SER A 47 7.39 -3.97 -12.81
C SER A 47 8.13 -4.95 -13.74
N HIS A 48 9.02 -5.76 -13.16
CA HIS A 48 9.84 -6.74 -13.85
C HIS A 48 9.10 -8.05 -14.20
N ASP A 49 8.00 -8.39 -13.53
CA ASP A 49 7.24 -9.61 -13.76
C ASP A 49 5.77 -9.28 -14.10
N PRO A 50 5.34 -9.48 -15.37
CA PRO A 50 3.95 -9.26 -15.77
C PRO A 50 2.92 -10.06 -14.98
N ARG A 51 3.29 -11.20 -14.38
CA ARG A 51 2.38 -12.02 -13.55
C ARG A 51 1.97 -11.32 -12.26
N LEU A 52 2.77 -10.37 -11.79
CA LEU A 52 2.51 -9.60 -10.57
C LEU A 52 1.63 -8.35 -10.81
N ARG A 53 1.28 -8.05 -12.07
CA ARG A 53 0.41 -6.91 -12.41
C ARG A 53 -0.95 -6.88 -11.69
N PRO A 54 -1.62 -8.00 -11.41
CA PRO A 54 -2.84 -7.97 -10.62
C PRO A 54 -2.64 -7.34 -9.24
N MET A 55 -1.45 -7.46 -8.65
CA MET A 55 -1.13 -6.89 -7.34
C MET A 55 -1.02 -5.35 -7.37
N LEU A 56 -1.18 -4.71 -8.54
CA LEU A 56 -1.29 -3.25 -8.66
C LEU A 56 -2.69 -2.73 -8.38
N GLU A 57 -3.70 -3.61 -8.44
CA GLU A 57 -5.06 -3.30 -8.01
C GLU A 57 -5.10 -3.32 -6.48
N TYR A 58 -5.66 -2.27 -5.88
CA TYR A 58 -5.64 -2.07 -4.44
C TYR A 58 -6.17 -3.27 -3.65
N GLU A 59 -7.35 -3.77 -4.00
CA GLU A 59 -7.99 -4.86 -3.25
C GLU A 59 -7.17 -6.16 -3.33
N ARG A 60 -6.51 -6.41 -4.47
CA ARG A 60 -5.63 -7.58 -4.65
C ARG A 60 -4.32 -7.40 -3.89
N ALA A 61 -3.75 -6.20 -3.88
CA ALA A 61 -2.57 -5.89 -3.08
C ALA A 61 -2.84 -6.09 -1.58
N VAL A 62 -3.98 -5.58 -1.11
CA VAL A 62 -4.41 -5.74 0.30
C VAL A 62 -4.68 -7.22 0.61
N CYS A 63 -5.36 -7.95 -0.27
CA CYS A 63 -5.58 -9.40 -0.10
C CYS A 63 -4.26 -10.18 -0.02
N PHE A 64 -3.30 -9.87 -0.89
CA PHE A 64 -1.95 -10.45 -0.87
C PHE A 64 -1.25 -10.18 0.46
N MET A 65 -1.21 -8.92 0.93
CA MET A 65 -0.58 -8.57 2.20
C MET A 65 -1.32 -9.20 3.40
N LEU A 66 -2.65 -9.29 3.34
CA LEU A 66 -3.46 -9.91 4.37
C LEU A 66 -3.12 -11.38 4.55
N ILE A 67 -2.91 -12.12 3.46
CA ILE A 67 -2.45 -13.52 3.49
C ILE A 67 -1.13 -13.61 4.28
N VAL A 68 -0.15 -12.73 4.00
CA VAL A 68 1.14 -12.72 4.72
C VAL A 68 0.96 -12.37 6.19
N CYS A 69 0.15 -11.35 6.51
CA CYS A 69 -0.13 -10.95 7.88
C CYS A 69 -0.79 -12.07 8.70
N LEU A 70 -1.80 -12.74 8.13
CA LEU A 70 -2.51 -13.83 8.81
C LEU A 70 -1.60 -15.04 9.02
N ALA A 71 -0.77 -15.37 8.03
CA ALA A 71 0.25 -16.42 8.18
C ALA A 71 1.26 -16.11 9.29
N ALA A 72 1.63 -14.84 9.50
CA ALA A 72 2.60 -14.43 10.51
C ALA A 72 2.07 -14.55 11.95
N VAL A 73 0.75 -14.54 12.15
CA VAL A 73 0.08 -14.64 13.46
C VAL A 73 -0.58 -16.01 13.71
N GLU A 74 -0.40 -16.97 12.80
CA GLU A 74 -0.85 -18.35 13.06
C GLU A 74 -0.16 -18.95 14.28
N ASP A 75 -0.91 -19.76 15.00
CA ASP A 75 -0.44 -20.57 16.10
C ASP A 75 -0.80 -22.04 15.81
N GLU A 76 0.22 -22.89 15.74
CA GLU A 76 0.06 -24.32 15.45
C GLU A 76 -0.81 -25.03 16.49
N ALA A 77 -0.82 -24.55 17.74
CA ALA A 77 -1.64 -25.11 18.81
C ALA A 77 -3.09 -24.61 18.80
N ARG A 78 -3.40 -23.56 18.01
CA ARG A 78 -4.71 -22.90 17.93
C ARG A 78 -5.23 -22.86 16.49
N PRO A 79 -5.89 -23.93 16.04
CA PRO A 79 -6.36 -24.11 14.66
C PRO A 79 -7.29 -23.02 14.14
N GLU A 80 -8.04 -22.38 15.03
CA GLU A 80 -8.88 -21.23 14.73
C GLU A 80 -8.09 -20.05 14.18
N THR A 81 -6.79 -19.96 14.48
CA THR A 81 -5.89 -18.91 13.98
C THR A 81 -5.37 -19.18 12.57
N TRP A 82 -5.48 -20.41 12.07
CA TRP A 82 -4.93 -20.80 10.78
C TRP A 82 -5.60 -20.05 9.62
N LEU A 83 -4.78 -19.60 8.68
CA LEU A 83 -5.20 -19.01 7.43
C LEU A 83 -5.85 -20.08 6.56
N THR A 84 -7.15 -19.90 6.37
CA THR A 84 -7.96 -20.73 5.49
C THR A 84 -8.78 -19.82 4.58
N MET A 85 -9.37 -20.39 3.53
CA MET A 85 -10.28 -19.62 2.67
C MET A 85 -11.48 -19.07 3.44
N ALA A 86 -11.97 -19.78 4.46
CA ALA A 86 -13.06 -19.32 5.32
C ALA A 86 -12.63 -18.09 6.13
N ARG A 87 -11.47 -18.15 6.80
CA ARG A 87 -10.92 -17.03 7.58
C ARG A 87 -10.62 -15.82 6.71
N LEU A 88 -10.11 -16.02 5.49
CA LEU A 88 -9.87 -14.92 4.55
C LEU A 88 -11.19 -14.23 4.17
N ARG A 89 -12.24 -15.00 3.84
CA ARG A 89 -13.58 -14.45 3.53
C ARG A 89 -14.23 -13.73 4.70
N GLU A 90 -13.92 -14.13 5.93
CA GLU A 90 -14.41 -13.48 7.16
C GLU A 90 -13.75 -12.12 7.41
N ILE A 91 -12.45 -12.01 7.11
CA ILE A 91 -11.66 -10.80 7.42
C ILE A 91 -11.73 -9.75 6.30
N LEU A 92 -11.80 -10.16 5.03
CA LEU A 92 -11.84 -9.22 3.89
C LEU A 92 -12.93 -8.13 4.03
N PRO A 93 -14.18 -8.42 4.44
CA PRO A 93 -15.20 -7.39 4.65
C PRO A 93 -14.82 -6.32 5.69
N GLN A 94 -14.03 -6.68 6.69
CA GLN A 94 -13.55 -5.73 7.72
C GLN A 94 -12.59 -4.69 7.12
N LEU A 95 -11.95 -5.03 6.01
CA LEU A 95 -11.12 -4.13 5.20
C LEU A 95 -11.89 -3.46 4.07
N SER A 96 -13.23 -3.56 4.08
CA SER A 96 -14.10 -3.04 3.02
C SER A 96 -13.82 -3.66 1.63
N ILE A 97 -13.33 -4.90 1.61
CA ILE A 97 -13.12 -5.68 0.39
C ILE A 97 -14.19 -6.77 0.33
N ALA A 98 -14.96 -6.80 -0.76
CA ALA A 98 -15.96 -7.83 -0.98
C ALA A 98 -15.26 -9.18 -1.26
N PRO A 99 -15.61 -10.28 -0.57
CA PRO A 99 -15.06 -11.61 -0.83
C PRO A 99 -15.75 -12.27 -2.04
N ASP A 100 -15.82 -11.53 -3.15
CA ASP A 100 -16.52 -11.90 -4.36
C ASP A 100 -15.67 -12.79 -5.27
N ARG A 101 -16.20 -13.08 -6.45
CA ARG A 101 -15.54 -13.98 -7.40
C ARG A 101 -14.17 -13.45 -7.87
N PRO A 102 -14.00 -12.19 -8.29
CA PRO A 102 -12.69 -11.62 -8.63
C PRO A 102 -11.60 -11.82 -7.58
N ILE A 103 -11.87 -11.53 -6.30
CA ILE A 103 -10.87 -11.69 -5.23
C ILE A 103 -10.54 -13.17 -5.02
N MET A 104 -11.52 -14.04 -5.10
CA MET A 104 -11.32 -15.49 -4.94
C MET A 104 -10.58 -16.12 -6.12
N ASP A 105 -10.87 -15.68 -7.35
CA ASP A 105 -10.15 -16.09 -8.55
C ASP A 105 -8.69 -15.61 -8.49
N PHE A 106 -8.44 -14.42 -7.92
CA PHE A 106 -7.09 -13.94 -7.63
C PHE A 106 -6.35 -14.83 -6.62
N VAL A 107 -6.99 -15.27 -5.54
CA VAL A 107 -6.36 -16.23 -4.62
C VAL A 107 -6.06 -17.54 -5.34
N GLY A 108 -6.95 -17.99 -6.24
CA GLY A 108 -6.69 -19.13 -7.13
C GLY A 108 -5.44 -18.94 -7.99
N SER A 109 -5.27 -17.77 -8.62
CA SER A 109 -4.09 -17.51 -9.44
C SER A 109 -2.79 -17.48 -8.62
N LEU A 110 -2.83 -17.08 -7.34
CA LEU A 110 -1.66 -17.18 -6.47
C LEU A 110 -1.22 -18.64 -6.25
N VAL A 111 -2.12 -19.61 -6.31
CA VAL A 111 -1.77 -21.05 -6.28
C VAL A 111 -1.09 -21.44 -7.60
N GLU A 112 -1.65 -21.02 -8.73
CA GLU A 112 -1.12 -21.32 -10.06
C GLU A 112 0.28 -20.72 -10.28
N ASP A 113 0.54 -19.55 -9.69
CA ASP A 113 1.84 -18.86 -9.74
C ASP A 113 2.86 -19.33 -8.68
N ASP A 114 2.52 -20.38 -7.92
CA ASP A 114 3.32 -20.95 -6.81
C ASP A 114 3.67 -19.92 -5.72
N LEU A 115 2.80 -18.92 -5.54
CA LEU A 115 2.93 -17.92 -4.48
C LEU A 115 2.34 -18.42 -3.16
N ILE A 116 1.32 -19.29 -3.22
CA ILE A 116 0.75 -19.97 -2.05
C ILE A 116 0.58 -21.47 -2.32
N ARG A 117 0.58 -22.26 -1.25
CA ARG A 117 0.23 -23.69 -1.28
C ARG A 117 -1.02 -23.96 -0.44
N LEU A 118 -1.78 -24.97 -0.84
CA LEU A 118 -2.96 -25.43 -0.09
C LEU A 118 -2.65 -26.77 0.56
N GLU A 119 -2.51 -26.76 1.89
CA GLU A 119 -2.18 -27.95 2.67
C GLU A 119 -3.43 -28.49 3.39
N PRO A 120 -3.67 -29.81 3.45
CA PRO A 120 -4.75 -30.36 4.26
C PRO A 120 -4.61 -29.95 5.71
N SER A 121 -5.69 -29.49 6.33
CA SER A 121 -5.69 -29.31 7.79
C SER A 121 -5.57 -30.68 8.48
N PRO A 122 -4.69 -30.82 9.50
CA PRO A 122 -4.59 -32.06 10.24
C PRO A 122 -5.83 -32.36 11.10
N LEU A 123 -6.72 -31.38 11.30
CA LEU A 123 -7.91 -31.49 12.15
C LEU A 123 -9.21 -31.64 11.37
N ASP A 124 -9.27 -31.05 10.17
CA ASP A 124 -10.37 -31.26 9.22
C ASP A 124 -9.80 -31.40 7.81
N ARG A 125 -9.83 -32.62 7.27
CA ARG A 125 -9.32 -32.91 5.92
C ARG A 125 -10.11 -32.21 4.82
N ARG A 126 -11.28 -31.61 5.11
CA ARG A 126 -12.04 -30.77 4.18
C ARG A 126 -11.53 -29.34 4.17
N ALA A 127 -10.96 -28.86 5.27
CA ALA A 127 -10.29 -27.57 5.32
C ALA A 127 -8.91 -27.63 4.66
N ARG A 128 -8.51 -26.53 4.02
CA ARG A 128 -7.19 -26.33 3.43
C ARG A 128 -6.57 -25.09 4.07
N ARG A 129 -5.38 -25.26 4.65
CA ARG A 129 -4.53 -24.18 5.12
C ARG A 129 -3.87 -23.54 3.90
N ILE A 130 -3.86 -22.21 3.86
CA ILE A 130 -3.13 -21.44 2.85
C ILE A 130 -1.76 -21.13 3.44
N VAL A 131 -0.71 -21.60 2.77
CA VAL A 131 0.68 -21.42 3.23
C VAL A 131 1.41 -20.55 2.21
N PRO A 132 1.86 -19.34 2.58
CA PRO A 132 2.70 -18.52 1.71
C PRO A 132 3.99 -19.26 1.34
N SER A 133 4.36 -19.20 0.06
CA SER A 133 5.67 -19.65 -0.40
C SER A 133 6.76 -18.69 0.04
N GLN A 134 8.02 -19.14 0.00
CA GLN A 134 9.17 -18.26 0.19
C GLN A 134 9.18 -17.10 -0.83
N ARG A 135 8.79 -17.37 -2.07
CA ARG A 135 8.69 -16.35 -3.13
C ARG A 135 7.69 -15.26 -2.77
N MET A 136 6.53 -15.61 -2.22
CA MET A 136 5.55 -14.63 -1.75
C MET A 136 6.10 -13.78 -0.61
N LEU A 137 6.82 -14.39 0.35
CA LEU A 137 7.46 -13.66 1.45
C LEU A 137 8.57 -12.72 0.95
N GLU A 138 9.33 -13.10 -0.07
CA GLU A 138 10.34 -12.25 -0.72
C GLU A 138 9.73 -11.03 -1.42
N LEU A 139 8.65 -11.23 -2.17
CA LEU A 139 7.91 -10.14 -2.83
C LEU A 139 7.31 -9.17 -1.82
N ASP A 140 6.82 -9.70 -0.69
CA ASP A 140 6.27 -8.89 0.38
C ASP A 140 7.36 -8.09 1.12
N ARG A 141 8.57 -8.67 1.29
CA ARG A 141 9.75 -7.94 1.78
C ARG A 141 10.22 -6.86 0.82
N GLU A 142 10.12 -7.07 -0.49
CA GLU A 142 10.37 -6.02 -1.50
C GLU A 142 9.41 -4.84 -1.30
N TRP A 143 8.12 -5.12 -1.09
CA TRP A 143 7.14 -4.09 -0.75
C TRP A 143 7.52 -3.34 0.54
N LEU A 144 7.88 -4.05 1.61
CA LEU A 144 8.30 -3.41 2.86
C LEU A 144 9.51 -2.49 2.68
N SER A 145 10.53 -2.95 1.95
CA SER A 145 11.71 -2.12 1.63
C SER A 145 11.32 -0.83 0.90
N VAL A 146 10.39 -0.91 -0.07
CA VAL A 146 9.90 0.26 -0.81
C VAL A 146 9.17 1.26 0.09
N ILE A 147 8.29 0.81 0.98
CA ILE A 147 7.52 1.73 1.84
C ILE A 147 8.35 2.31 3.00
N HIS A 148 9.48 1.70 3.37
CA HIS A 148 10.39 2.23 4.40
C HIS A 148 11.46 3.18 3.82
N ALA A 149 11.82 3.05 2.54
CA ALA A 149 12.78 3.94 1.88
C ALA A 149 12.51 5.45 2.05
N PRO A 150 11.27 5.96 1.89
CA PRO A 150 10.98 7.36 2.18
C PRO A 150 11.18 7.75 3.65
N LEU A 151 10.92 6.86 4.61
CA LEU A 151 11.19 7.14 6.03
C LEU A 151 12.69 7.25 6.31
N ASP A 152 13.51 6.39 5.70
CA ASP A 152 14.97 6.49 5.78
C ASP A 152 15.50 7.77 5.10
N CYS A 153 14.85 8.20 4.02
CA CYS A 153 15.13 9.50 3.39
C CYS A 153 14.84 10.68 4.34
N LEU A 154 13.75 10.64 5.11
CA LEU A 154 13.42 11.70 6.06
C LEU A 154 14.34 11.65 7.29
N TYR A 155 14.56 10.46 7.84
CA TYR A 155 15.27 10.25 9.10
C TYR A 155 16.41 9.23 8.93
N PRO A 156 17.53 9.62 8.30
CA PRO A 156 18.64 8.71 8.03
C PRO A 156 19.32 8.25 9.32
N ASN A 157 19.91 7.06 9.29
CA ASN A 157 20.58 6.40 10.43
C ASN A 157 19.65 6.03 11.60
N MET A 158 18.34 5.99 11.35
CA MET A 158 17.38 5.38 12.25
C MET A 158 17.30 3.87 12.01
N THR A 159 16.34 3.21 12.66
CA THR A 159 16.19 1.74 12.64
C THR A 159 15.57 1.19 11.36
N TYR A 160 15.41 1.98 10.28
CA TYR A 160 14.76 1.53 9.04
C TYR A 160 15.65 0.63 8.18
N GLU A 161 16.96 0.62 8.42
CA GLU A 161 17.93 -0.21 7.69
C GLU A 161 17.55 -1.69 7.67
N VAL A 162 16.92 -2.20 8.74
CA VAL A 162 16.50 -3.60 8.86
C VAL A 162 15.41 -3.96 7.84
N ALA A 163 14.49 -3.03 7.56
CA ALA A 163 13.45 -3.20 6.54
C ALA A 163 14.03 -3.08 5.14
N LEU A 164 14.99 -2.16 4.94
CA LEU A 164 15.69 -1.98 3.67
C LEU A 164 16.55 -3.20 3.31
N ALA A 165 17.18 -3.82 4.31
CA ALA A 165 17.94 -5.06 4.19
C ALA A 165 17.04 -6.30 4.00
N ARG A 166 15.71 -6.15 4.06
CA ARG A 166 14.72 -7.23 3.91
C ARG A 166 14.92 -8.37 4.93
N ASP A 167 15.24 -7.99 6.16
CA ASP A 167 15.43 -8.93 7.27
C ASP A 167 14.17 -9.75 7.55
N GLU A 168 14.33 -11.06 7.75
CA GLU A 168 13.21 -12.00 7.90
C GLU A 168 12.53 -11.89 9.27
N ALA A 169 13.31 -11.65 10.32
CA ALA A 169 12.76 -11.52 11.67
C ALA A 169 11.93 -10.23 11.77
N HIS A 170 12.46 -9.13 11.27
CA HIS A 170 11.73 -7.87 11.16
C HIS A 170 10.48 -7.99 10.28
N HIS A 171 10.58 -8.62 9.11
CA HIS A 171 9.43 -8.86 8.24
C HIS A 171 8.30 -9.58 8.97
N ARG A 172 8.61 -10.67 9.66
CA ARG A 172 7.62 -11.41 10.46
C ARG A 172 7.02 -10.54 11.56
N ALA A 173 7.84 -9.84 12.33
CA ALA A 173 7.37 -8.96 13.41
C ALA A 173 6.51 -7.79 12.88
N TYR A 174 6.88 -7.21 11.74
CA TYR A 174 6.13 -6.15 11.07
C TYR A 174 4.75 -6.64 10.62
N ARG A 175 4.67 -7.85 10.09
CA ARG A 175 3.40 -8.44 9.65
C ARG A 175 2.52 -8.86 10.84
N GLN A 176 3.10 -9.30 11.94
CA GLN A 176 2.38 -9.48 13.21
C GLN A 176 1.83 -8.16 13.77
N ALA A 177 2.63 -7.09 13.72
CA ALA A 177 2.21 -5.75 14.12
C ALA A 177 1.10 -5.21 13.20
N SER A 178 1.21 -5.43 11.89
CA SER A 178 0.26 -4.95 10.88
C SER A 178 -1.18 -5.40 11.14
N VAL A 179 -1.38 -6.60 11.72
CA VAL A 179 -2.71 -7.10 12.09
C VAL A 179 -3.42 -6.14 13.07
N GLN A 180 -2.67 -5.49 13.95
CA GLN A 180 -3.18 -4.55 14.95
C GLN A 180 -3.50 -3.17 14.35
N VAL A 181 -2.99 -2.88 13.15
CA VAL A 181 -3.06 -1.56 12.51
C VAL A 181 -4.01 -1.57 11.30
N PHE A 182 -4.65 -2.70 10.98
CA PHE A 182 -5.49 -2.82 9.79
C PHE A 182 -6.67 -1.82 9.73
N ALA A 183 -7.28 -1.50 10.88
CA ALA A 183 -8.34 -0.50 10.94
C ALA A 183 -7.88 0.90 10.50
N VAL A 184 -6.58 1.21 10.67
CA VAL A 184 -5.98 2.49 10.26
C VAL A 184 -5.91 2.60 8.73
N ALA A 185 -5.58 1.52 8.02
CA ALA A 185 -5.44 1.55 6.56
C ALA A 185 -6.76 1.93 5.86
N ASN A 186 -7.89 1.39 6.32
CA ASN A 186 -9.21 1.73 5.77
C ASN A 186 -9.60 3.19 6.04
N TYR A 187 -9.22 3.73 7.21
CA TYR A 187 -9.46 5.13 7.58
C TYR A 187 -8.65 6.11 6.73
N ILE A 188 -7.36 5.83 6.50
CA ILE A 188 -6.50 6.67 5.64
C ILE A 188 -7.13 6.82 4.26
N MET A 189 -7.75 5.77 3.72
CA MET A 189 -8.37 5.85 2.40
C MET A 189 -9.66 6.66 2.39
N THR A 190 -10.56 6.41 3.33
CA THR A 190 -11.84 7.16 3.39
C THR A 190 -11.65 8.65 3.71
N SER A 191 -10.53 9.04 4.31
CA SER A 191 -10.22 10.43 4.67
C SER A 191 -9.56 11.24 3.55
N ASN A 192 -9.21 10.62 2.41
CA ASN A 192 -8.55 11.28 1.27
C ASN A 192 -9.31 11.04 -0.05
N PRO A 193 -10.43 11.75 -0.31
CA PRO A 193 -11.27 11.50 -1.49
C PRO A 193 -10.55 11.57 -2.85
N PRO A 194 -9.58 12.49 -3.07
CA PRO A 194 -8.77 12.46 -4.29
C PRO A 194 -7.94 11.18 -4.43
N ALA A 195 -7.23 10.77 -3.37
CA ALA A 195 -6.43 9.55 -3.38
C ALA A 195 -7.32 8.29 -3.53
N ASP A 196 -8.44 8.23 -2.81
CA ASP A 196 -9.41 7.13 -2.87
C ASP A 196 -9.94 6.91 -4.29
N TYR A 197 -10.25 7.98 -5.03
CA TYR A 197 -10.66 7.87 -6.43
C TYR A 197 -9.61 7.12 -7.27
N PHE A 198 -8.34 7.53 -7.21
CA PHE A 198 -7.30 6.89 -7.99
C PHE A 198 -6.98 5.47 -7.51
N VAL A 199 -6.99 5.21 -6.21
CA VAL A 199 -6.68 3.90 -5.65
C VAL A 199 -7.72 2.84 -6.03
N ARG A 200 -8.98 3.24 -6.22
CA ARG A 200 -10.07 2.36 -6.68
C ARG A 200 -10.02 2.04 -8.17
N GLU A 201 -9.37 2.88 -8.97
CA GLU A 201 -9.19 2.61 -10.39
C GLU A 201 -8.07 1.58 -10.60
N ALA A 202 -8.26 0.66 -11.54
CA ALA A 202 -7.20 -0.28 -11.93
C ALA A 202 -5.95 0.51 -12.34
N VAL A 203 -4.79 0.19 -11.73
CA VAL A 203 -3.50 0.89 -11.84
C VAL A 203 -3.51 2.39 -11.49
N GLY A 204 -4.61 2.92 -10.95
CA GLY A 204 -4.79 4.35 -10.71
C GLY A 204 -3.91 4.89 -9.60
N SER A 205 -3.58 4.07 -8.59
CA SER A 205 -2.59 4.40 -7.55
C SER A 205 -1.24 4.81 -8.16
N ARG A 206 -0.77 4.12 -9.21
CA ARG A 206 0.45 4.46 -9.95
C ARG A 206 0.33 5.77 -10.71
N ILE A 207 -0.79 5.98 -11.39
CA ILE A 207 -1.06 7.22 -12.12
C ILE A 207 -1.03 8.41 -11.14
N PHE A 208 -1.65 8.25 -9.97
CA PHE A 208 -1.69 9.26 -8.93
C PHE A 208 -0.30 9.63 -8.41
N VAL A 209 0.49 8.65 -7.95
CA VAL A 209 1.83 8.94 -7.43
C VAL A 209 2.74 9.54 -8.51
N MET A 210 2.65 9.07 -9.76
CA MET A 210 3.39 9.68 -10.86
C MET A 210 2.99 11.14 -11.12
N LEU A 211 1.69 11.46 -11.07
CA LEU A 211 1.19 12.82 -11.25
C LEU A 211 1.67 13.73 -10.10
N MET A 212 1.62 13.24 -8.86
CA MET A 212 2.15 13.95 -7.69
C MET A 212 3.64 14.27 -7.85
N ALA A 213 4.46 13.30 -8.27
CA ALA A 213 5.89 13.53 -8.45
C ALA A 213 6.24 14.50 -9.58
N GLU A 214 5.43 14.59 -10.64
CA GLU A 214 5.63 15.60 -11.68
C GLU A 214 5.14 16.97 -11.20
N ALA A 215 3.99 17.03 -10.52
CA ALA A 215 3.43 18.29 -10.02
C ALA A 215 4.27 18.93 -8.90
N GLU A 216 4.98 18.14 -8.08
CA GLU A 216 5.91 18.67 -7.06
C GLU A 216 7.19 19.26 -7.65
N ARG A 217 7.52 18.95 -8.92
CA ARG A 217 8.72 19.45 -9.61
C ARG A 217 8.47 20.72 -10.41
N ASP A 218 7.21 21.06 -10.67
CA ASP A 218 6.79 22.19 -11.47
C ASP A 218 6.04 23.22 -10.60
N PRO A 219 6.45 24.51 -10.57
CA PRO A 219 5.80 25.53 -9.76
C PRO A 219 4.32 25.76 -10.11
N GLU A 220 3.89 25.39 -11.31
CA GLU A 220 2.49 25.47 -11.76
C GLU A 220 1.75 24.13 -11.59
N HIS A 221 2.38 23.15 -10.93
CA HIS A 221 1.85 21.81 -10.70
C HIS A 221 1.44 21.08 -11.98
N ARG A 222 2.17 21.33 -13.07
CA ARG A 222 1.91 20.71 -14.37
C ARG A 222 2.77 19.49 -14.61
N SER A 223 2.14 18.46 -15.17
CA SER A 223 2.85 17.32 -15.74
C SER A 223 3.69 17.74 -16.95
N ASP A 224 4.65 16.92 -17.34
CA ASP A 224 5.30 17.05 -18.64
C ASP A 224 4.36 16.60 -19.77
N ARG A 225 4.61 17.10 -21.01
CA ARG A 225 3.76 16.88 -22.18
C ARG A 225 3.61 15.40 -22.56
N ALA A 226 4.59 14.56 -22.23
CA ALA A 226 4.56 13.13 -22.52
C ALA A 226 4.04 12.28 -21.35
N PHE A 227 3.49 12.90 -20.29
CA PHE A 227 2.97 12.21 -19.09
C PHE A 227 2.04 11.05 -19.45
N LEU A 228 1.02 11.28 -20.28
CA LEU A 228 0.05 10.24 -20.66
C LEU A 228 0.73 8.99 -21.23
N THR A 229 1.75 9.17 -22.07
CA THR A 229 2.51 8.08 -22.68
C THR A 229 3.35 7.34 -21.63
N ARG A 230 4.06 8.08 -20.78
CA ARG A 230 4.88 7.50 -19.70
C ARG A 230 4.04 6.77 -18.67
N ALA A 231 2.93 7.35 -18.25
CA ALA A 231 1.98 6.77 -17.30
C ALA A 231 1.41 5.46 -17.84
N ALA A 232 0.97 5.42 -19.11
CA ALA A 232 0.51 4.17 -19.73
C ALA A 232 1.59 3.08 -19.70
N ALA A 233 2.81 3.41 -20.12
CA ALA A 233 3.92 2.46 -20.13
C ALA A 233 4.30 1.95 -18.73
N ARG A 234 4.49 2.86 -17.77
CA ARG A 234 4.95 2.51 -16.40
C ARG A 234 3.86 1.90 -15.52
N ALA A 235 2.60 2.28 -15.74
CA ALA A 235 1.47 1.67 -15.04
C ALA A 235 1.09 0.30 -15.63
N GLY A 236 1.59 -0.06 -16.82
CA GLY A 236 1.25 -1.32 -17.49
C GLY A 236 -0.18 -1.33 -18.05
N ALA A 237 -0.71 -0.17 -18.43
CA ALA A 237 -2.07 0.02 -18.91
C ALA A 237 -2.13 0.69 -20.28
N SER A 238 -3.29 0.61 -20.95
CA SER A 238 -3.49 1.32 -22.21
C SER A 238 -3.55 2.83 -22.00
N ARG A 239 -3.13 3.60 -23.01
CA ARG A 239 -3.29 5.07 -23.02
C ARG A 239 -4.74 5.51 -22.87
N THR A 240 -5.68 4.72 -23.41
CA THR A 240 -7.12 4.97 -23.28
C THR A 240 -7.58 4.83 -21.84
N HIS A 241 -7.13 3.79 -21.14
CA HIS A 241 -7.44 3.60 -19.73
C HIS A 241 -6.93 4.75 -18.86
N VAL A 242 -5.65 5.11 -19.00
CA VAL A 242 -5.06 6.25 -18.26
C VAL A 242 -5.82 7.54 -18.55
N ARG A 243 -6.19 7.79 -19.82
CA ARG A 243 -6.99 8.97 -20.18
C ARG A 243 -8.36 8.98 -19.52
N ASN A 244 -9.03 7.84 -19.39
CA ASN A 244 -10.34 7.75 -18.75
C ASN A 244 -10.25 8.04 -17.25
N VAL A 245 -9.24 7.49 -16.57
CA VAL A 245 -8.96 7.79 -15.16
C VAL A 245 -8.71 9.30 -14.97
N LEU A 246 -7.88 9.91 -15.82
CA LEU A 246 -7.61 11.35 -15.73
C LEU A 246 -8.86 12.20 -16.02
N LYS A 247 -9.72 11.79 -16.96
CA LYS A 247 -11.01 12.47 -17.20
C LYS A 247 -11.93 12.39 -15.99
N GLY A 248 -12.06 11.24 -15.36
CA GLY A 248 -12.88 11.10 -14.15
C GLY A 248 -12.35 11.92 -12.98
N ALA A 249 -11.03 12.07 -12.85
CA ALA A 249 -10.42 13.00 -11.90
C ALA A 249 -10.70 14.47 -12.25
N ALA A 250 -10.69 14.82 -13.54
CA ALA A 250 -11.00 16.18 -14.01
C ALA A 250 -12.46 16.58 -13.72
N GLU A 251 -13.40 15.67 -13.97
CA GLU A 251 -14.83 15.85 -13.67
C GLU A 251 -15.10 16.09 -12.18
N ARG A 252 -14.20 15.60 -11.31
CA ARG A 252 -14.24 15.80 -9.85
C ARG A 252 -13.49 17.04 -9.38
N GLY A 253 -12.87 17.80 -10.31
CA GLY A 253 -12.10 18.99 -10.00
C GLY A 253 -10.72 18.73 -9.40
N TYR A 254 -10.20 17.50 -9.49
CA TYR A 254 -8.88 17.16 -8.94
C TYR A 254 -7.73 17.57 -9.85
N LEU A 255 -7.98 17.65 -11.15
CA LEU A 255 -7.01 18.10 -12.15
C LEU A 255 -7.72 18.88 -13.26
N ARG A 256 -6.95 19.66 -14.02
CA ARG A 256 -7.40 20.27 -15.27
C ARG A 256 -6.69 19.59 -16.42
N LEU A 257 -7.49 19.03 -17.33
CA LEU A 257 -6.99 18.58 -18.61
C LEU A 257 -6.79 19.80 -19.52
N PRO A 258 -5.72 19.83 -20.32
CA PRO A 258 -5.42 20.99 -21.15
C PRO A 258 -6.45 21.15 -22.28
N GLU A 259 -6.72 22.40 -22.64
CA GLU A 259 -7.52 22.76 -23.81
C GLU A 259 -6.58 23.11 -24.98
N GLY A 260 -6.79 22.52 -26.15
CA GLY A 260 -5.96 22.75 -27.35
C GLY A 260 -4.72 21.84 -27.45
N GLY A 261 -3.64 22.34 -28.05
CA GLY A 261 -2.43 21.56 -28.37
C GLY A 261 -1.40 21.42 -27.22
N ASP A 262 -1.67 21.99 -26.04
CA ASP A 262 -0.91 21.65 -24.83
C ASP A 262 -1.40 20.30 -24.32
N ASN A 263 -0.48 19.40 -23.93
CA ASN A 263 -0.81 18.07 -23.43
C ASN A 263 -0.38 17.90 -21.96
N ARG A 264 -0.02 18.99 -21.29
CA ARG A 264 0.32 19.02 -19.87
C ARG A 264 -0.94 19.02 -19.01
N ILE A 265 -0.97 18.16 -18.01
CA ILE A 265 -2.07 18.04 -17.06
C ILE A 265 -1.73 18.91 -15.86
N GLU A 266 -2.64 19.77 -15.43
CA GLU A 266 -2.45 20.60 -14.24
C GLU A 266 -3.13 19.92 -13.05
N ALA A 267 -2.37 19.59 -12.01
CA ALA A 267 -2.91 19.11 -10.76
C ALA A 267 -3.49 20.29 -9.96
N MET A 268 -4.74 20.18 -9.52
CA MET A 268 -5.37 21.24 -8.74
C MET A 268 -4.87 21.24 -7.30
N PRO A 269 -4.89 22.37 -6.57
CA PRO A 269 -4.41 22.45 -5.19
C PRO A 269 -4.99 21.38 -4.27
N ILE A 270 -6.28 21.05 -4.41
CA ILE A 270 -6.94 19.99 -3.63
C ILE A 270 -6.28 18.60 -3.81
N LEU A 271 -5.81 18.29 -5.02
CA LEU A 271 -5.13 17.04 -5.30
C LEU A 271 -3.72 17.03 -4.69
N ILE A 272 -3.01 18.16 -4.78
CA ILE A 272 -1.68 18.30 -4.18
C ILE A 272 -1.75 18.18 -2.66
N GLU A 273 -2.61 18.96 -2.01
CA GLU A 273 -2.77 18.95 -0.56
C GLU A 273 -3.19 17.56 -0.05
N SER A 274 -4.18 16.93 -0.70
CA SER A 274 -4.61 15.58 -0.35
C SER A 274 -3.53 14.54 -0.60
N GLY A 275 -2.77 14.63 -1.70
CA GLY A 275 -1.72 13.68 -2.01
C GLY A 275 -0.53 13.78 -1.05
N ARG A 276 -0.11 14.99 -0.70
CA ARG A 276 0.92 15.21 0.33
C ARG A 276 0.46 14.62 1.67
N ARG A 277 -0.77 14.92 2.09
CA ARG A 277 -1.35 14.38 3.33
C ARG A 277 -1.44 12.86 3.30
N TRP A 278 -1.91 12.26 2.21
CA TRP A 278 -2.00 10.82 2.05
C TRP A 278 -0.63 10.13 2.16
N VAL A 279 0.40 10.67 1.49
CA VAL A 279 1.78 10.13 1.62
C VAL A 279 2.22 10.21 3.08
N ALA A 280 2.06 11.36 3.74
CA ALA A 280 2.45 11.51 5.14
C ALA A 280 1.70 10.54 6.08
N GLU A 281 0.43 10.28 5.82
CA GLU A 281 -0.38 9.28 6.55
C GLU A 281 0.12 7.85 6.32
N CYS A 282 0.46 7.48 5.09
CA CYS A 282 1.10 6.20 4.80
C CYS A 282 2.43 6.05 5.54
N LEU A 283 3.27 7.09 5.57
CA LEU A 283 4.56 7.08 6.25
C LEU A 283 4.42 7.00 7.77
N ALA A 284 3.49 7.75 8.36
CA ALA A 284 3.20 7.69 9.79
C ALA A 284 2.71 6.29 10.21
N ALA A 285 1.79 5.69 9.44
CA ALA A 285 1.32 4.32 9.69
C ALA A 285 2.44 3.28 9.54
N THR A 286 3.33 3.47 8.57
CA THR A 286 4.52 2.62 8.37
C THR A 286 5.48 2.73 9.56
N ASP A 287 5.78 3.95 10.03
CA ASP A 287 6.64 4.16 11.20
C ASP A 287 6.04 3.55 12.48
N LEU A 288 4.76 3.77 12.73
CA LEU A 288 4.08 3.17 13.88
C LEU A 288 4.17 1.64 13.86
N THR A 289 3.86 1.03 12.71
CA THR A 289 3.92 -0.43 12.56
C THR A 289 5.35 -0.94 12.73
N HIS A 290 6.33 -0.23 12.18
CA HIS A 290 7.76 -0.52 12.33
C HIS A 290 8.19 -0.49 13.80
N ARG A 291 7.74 0.50 14.57
CA ARG A 291 8.10 0.62 15.99
C ARG A 291 7.47 -0.45 16.86
N ILE A 292 6.22 -0.85 16.55
CA ILE A 292 5.60 -2.01 17.20
C ILE A 292 6.39 -3.27 16.87
N ALA A 293 6.82 -3.45 15.62
CA ALA A 293 7.64 -4.60 15.20
C ALA A 293 8.97 -4.68 15.97
N LEU A 294 9.66 -3.56 16.12
CA LEU A 294 10.92 -3.49 16.90
C LEU A 294 10.71 -3.78 18.38
N ALA A 295 9.55 -3.44 18.95
CA ALA A 295 9.22 -3.80 20.31
C ALA A 295 8.98 -5.32 20.45
N LEU A 296 8.31 -5.94 19.46
CA LEU A 296 8.10 -7.39 19.43
C LEU A 296 9.41 -8.17 19.32
N LEU A 297 10.41 -7.67 18.60
CA LEU A 297 11.73 -8.32 18.48
C LEU A 297 12.57 -8.27 19.77
N LYS A 298 12.25 -7.37 20.70
CA LYS A 298 12.95 -7.22 21.99
C LYS A 298 12.29 -8.00 23.13
N ALA A 299 11.05 -8.46 22.93
CA ALA A 299 10.26 -9.20 23.91
C ALA A 299 10.57 -10.70 23.86
#